data_AF-A0A285S3Z4-F1
#
_entry.id   AF-A0A285S3Z4-F1
#
_cell.length_a   1.000
_cell.length_b   1.000
_cell.length_c   1.000
_cell.angle_alpha   90.00
_cell.angle_beta   90.00
_cell.angle_gamma   90.00
#
_symmetry.space_group_name_H-M   'P 1'
#
loop_
_entity.id
_entity.type
_entity.pdbx_description
1 polymer ?
#
loop_
_entity_poly.entity_id
_entity_poly.type
_entity_poly.pdbx_seq_one_letter_code
_entity_poly.pdbx_strand_id
1 'polypeptide(L)'
;MFCSSCGTQLEEGTLFCPNCGNPVAQANDTAQTQAEASAAQASAPVNPAPQFDGSTQYYTPQPVLGLKWAHFLGYFALWAGALVNLGSGISFITGLIYNGDASFIYDYFPGLQVLNILYGVCLLGTVALNVFAALSIIKCKKQTGLLVCLVYSAQVVLSLVYVVAGSIILSSFAGDASVVSSVIVSIVMTFVNRTYFNNRRDVYVN
;
A
#
# COMPACT_ATOMS: atom_id res chain seq x y z
N MET A 1 -46.30 11.76 -21.80
CA MET A 1 -46.61 11.55 -20.36
C MET A 1 -46.22 12.80 -19.55
N PHE A 2 -46.66 12.98 -18.30
CA PHE A 2 -46.24 14.11 -17.45
C PHE A 2 -45.36 13.63 -16.30
N CYS A 3 -44.35 14.42 -15.92
CA CYS A 3 -43.49 14.09 -14.78
C CYS A 3 -44.29 14.16 -13.47
N SER A 4 -44.26 13.10 -12.68
CA SER A 4 -44.95 13.01 -11.38
C SER A 4 -44.41 13.97 -10.32
N SER A 5 -43.21 14.52 -10.51
CA SER A 5 -42.59 15.42 -9.54
C SER A 5 -42.72 16.91 -9.87
N CYS A 6 -42.76 17.30 -11.15
CA CYS A 6 -42.79 18.73 -11.54
C CYS A 6 -43.87 19.08 -12.56
N GLY A 7 -44.66 18.11 -13.03
CA GLY A 7 -45.76 18.35 -13.96
C GLY A 7 -45.36 18.72 -15.39
N THR A 8 -44.06 18.69 -15.74
CA THR A 8 -43.61 18.98 -17.11
C THR A 8 -44.00 17.85 -18.07
N GLN A 9 -44.39 18.21 -19.30
CA GLN A 9 -44.71 17.24 -20.35
C GLN A 9 -43.42 16.57 -20.85
N LEU A 10 -43.44 15.24 -20.93
CA LEU A 10 -42.33 14.38 -21.32
C LEU A 10 -42.63 13.71 -22.66
N GLU A 11 -41.62 13.71 -23.54
CA GLU A 11 -41.59 12.92 -24.77
C GLU A 11 -41.43 11.43 -24.46
N GLU A 12 -42.02 10.59 -25.30
CA GLU A 12 -41.98 9.13 -25.16
C GLU A 12 -40.54 8.61 -25.29
N GLY A 13 -40.13 7.73 -24.37
CA GLY A 13 -38.78 7.15 -24.33
C GLY A 13 -37.75 7.89 -23.46
N THR A 14 -38.13 8.99 -22.79
CA THR A 14 -37.22 9.70 -21.87
C THR A 14 -37.04 8.95 -20.54
N LEU A 15 -35.78 8.71 -20.15
CA LEU A 15 -35.41 8.04 -18.90
C LEU A 15 -35.40 9.00 -17.69
N PHE A 16 -35.16 10.29 -17.93
CA PHE A 16 -35.07 11.34 -16.92
C PHE A 16 -35.80 12.60 -17.38
N CYS A 17 -36.45 13.32 -16.46
CA CYS A 17 -37.11 14.57 -16.75
C CYS A 17 -36.07 15.69 -17.03
N PRO A 18 -36.11 16.37 -18.18
CA PRO A 18 -35.15 17.43 -18.52
C PRO A 18 -35.29 18.70 -17.67
N ASN A 19 -36.42 18.87 -16.96
CA ASN A 19 -36.66 20.06 -16.14
C ASN A 19 -36.24 19.88 -14.68
N CYS A 20 -36.50 18.72 -14.07
CA CYS A 20 -36.20 18.48 -12.64
C CYS A 20 -35.19 17.37 -12.36
N GLY A 21 -34.78 16.60 -13.37
CA GLY A 21 -33.80 15.52 -13.24
C GLY A 21 -34.33 14.20 -12.65
N ASN A 22 -35.61 14.12 -12.26
CA ASN A 22 -36.15 12.87 -11.68
C ASN A 22 -36.33 11.77 -12.75
N PRO A 23 -36.07 10.50 -12.39
CA PRO A 23 -36.25 9.37 -13.30
C PRO A 23 -37.73 9.16 -13.62
N VAL A 24 -38.00 8.79 -14.86
CA VAL A 24 -39.35 8.56 -15.38
C VAL A 24 -39.58 7.05 -15.39
N ALA A 25 -40.50 6.56 -14.56
CA ALA A 25 -40.88 5.15 -14.58
C ALA A 25 -41.60 4.83 -15.89
N GLN A 26 -40.94 4.10 -16.79
CA GLN A 26 -41.58 3.58 -18.00
C GLN A 26 -42.49 2.41 -17.60
N ALA A 27 -43.80 2.64 -17.65
CA ALA A 27 -44.78 1.57 -17.58
C ALA A 27 -45.01 1.05 -19.00
N ASN A 28 -44.47 -0.14 -19.31
CA ASN A 28 -45.00 -0.98 -20.37
C ASN A 28 -44.99 -2.44 -19.88
N ASP A 29 -46.15 -3.07 -20.06
CA ASP A 29 -46.58 -4.38 -19.58
C ASP A 29 -45.62 -5.55 -19.81
N THR A 30 -45.43 -6.37 -18.78
CA THR A 30 -45.73 -7.81 -18.88
C THR A 30 -46.07 -8.35 -17.49
N ALA A 31 -47.35 -8.59 -17.25
CA ALA A 31 -47.83 -9.35 -16.10
C ALA A 31 -47.87 -10.86 -16.43
N GLN A 32 -47.53 -11.67 -15.41
CA GLN A 32 -47.81 -13.10 -15.21
C GLN A 32 -47.00 -14.12 -16.01
N THR A 33 -46.20 -14.97 -15.33
CA THR A 33 -46.62 -16.34 -14.92
C THR A 33 -45.50 -17.04 -14.14
N GLN A 34 -45.93 -17.85 -13.15
CA GLN A 34 -45.29 -19.03 -12.55
C GLN A 34 -44.52 -18.91 -11.23
N ALA A 35 -45.21 -19.45 -10.22
CA ALA A 35 -44.73 -19.94 -8.95
C ALA A 35 -43.89 -21.23 -9.10
N GLU A 36 -43.22 -21.56 -7.99
CA GLU A 36 -42.66 -22.86 -7.59
C GLU A 36 -41.30 -23.30 -8.15
N ALA A 37 -40.24 -23.00 -7.37
CA ALA A 37 -39.26 -24.02 -6.98
C ALA A 37 -38.67 -23.69 -5.59
N SER A 38 -38.95 -24.62 -4.68
CA SER A 38 -38.61 -24.76 -3.27
C SER A 38 -37.14 -24.63 -2.86
N ALA A 39 -36.96 -24.04 -1.68
CA ALA A 39 -36.12 -24.50 -0.56
C ALA A 39 -34.59 -24.73 -0.77
N ALA A 40 -33.79 -23.75 -0.33
CA ALA A 40 -32.59 -23.99 0.46
C ALA A 40 -32.33 -22.80 1.39
N GLN A 41 -32.33 -23.06 2.70
CA GLN A 41 -32.18 -22.12 3.80
C GLN A 41 -30.74 -21.58 3.96
N ALA A 42 -30.70 -20.33 4.49
CA ALA A 42 -29.72 -19.79 5.45
C ALA A 42 -28.26 -19.63 4.97
N SER A 43 -27.56 -18.51 5.18
CA SER A 43 -27.72 -17.40 6.12
C SER A 43 -26.88 -16.21 5.61
N ALA A 44 -27.52 -15.11 5.25
CA ALA A 44 -26.85 -13.81 5.08
C ALA A 44 -27.15 -12.96 6.32
N PRO A 45 -26.18 -12.25 6.92
CA PRO A 45 -26.47 -11.35 8.03
C PRO A 45 -27.39 -10.23 7.54
N VAL A 46 -28.61 -10.22 8.05
CA VAL A 46 -29.55 -9.10 7.89
C VAL A 46 -28.95 -7.93 8.66
N ASN A 47 -28.37 -6.98 7.93
CA ASN A 47 -28.01 -5.69 8.49
C ASN A 47 -29.30 -5.00 8.93
N PRO A 48 -29.43 -4.50 10.18
CA PRO A 48 -30.58 -3.71 10.57
C PRO A 48 -30.70 -2.50 9.64
N ALA A 49 -31.86 -2.35 9.01
CA ALA A 49 -32.18 -1.15 8.24
C ALA A 49 -32.00 0.09 9.15
N PRO A 50 -31.41 1.20 8.66
CA PRO A 50 -31.25 2.40 9.46
C PRO A 50 -32.61 2.90 9.97
N GLN A 51 -32.75 3.01 11.28
CA GLN A 51 -33.92 3.56 11.93
C GLN A 51 -33.90 5.09 11.73
N PHE A 52 -34.86 5.62 10.98
CA PHE A 52 -34.92 7.03 10.59
C PHE A 52 -35.38 7.89 11.78
N ASP A 53 -34.42 8.39 12.56
CA ASP A 53 -34.63 9.50 13.50
C ASP A 53 -34.62 10.82 12.72
N GLY A 54 -35.62 11.67 12.95
CA GLY A 54 -35.95 12.86 12.17
C GLY A 54 -34.97 14.03 12.28
N SER A 55 -33.70 13.78 12.58
CA SER A 55 -32.62 14.76 12.44
C SER A 55 -32.00 14.63 11.06
N THR A 56 -32.21 15.64 10.21
CA THR A 56 -31.59 15.75 8.88
C THR A 56 -30.10 16.07 9.00
N GLN A 57 -29.32 15.13 9.53
CA GLN A 57 -27.88 15.12 9.34
C GLN A 57 -27.62 14.66 7.90
N TYR A 58 -27.23 15.61 7.05
CA TYR A 58 -26.69 15.32 5.72
C TYR A 58 -25.42 14.46 5.89
N TYR A 59 -25.56 13.14 5.89
CA TYR A 59 -24.45 12.23 5.74
C TYR A 59 -23.96 12.33 4.30
N THR A 60 -23.00 13.21 4.03
CA THR A 60 -22.15 13.09 2.84
C THR A 60 -21.28 11.85 3.03
N PRO A 61 -21.48 10.75 2.29
CA PRO A 61 -20.56 9.63 2.34
C PRO A 61 -19.16 10.16 2.00
N GLN A 62 -18.21 9.97 2.92
CA GLN A 62 -16.81 10.29 2.63
C GLN A 62 -16.38 9.53 1.37
N PRO A 63 -15.69 10.17 0.41
CA PRO A 63 -15.20 9.48 -0.76
C PRO A 63 -14.28 8.34 -0.29
N VAL A 64 -14.71 7.09 -0.55
CA VAL A 64 -13.95 5.89 -0.19
C VAL A 64 -12.64 5.87 -1.00
N LEU A 65 -11.56 6.33 -0.37
CA LEU A 65 -10.24 6.39 -1.00
C LEU A 65 -9.74 4.97 -1.31
N GLY A 66 -9.44 4.71 -2.58
CA GLY A 66 -9.00 3.38 -3.02
C GLY A 66 -7.73 2.90 -2.31
N LEU A 67 -7.67 1.58 -2.04
CA LEU A 67 -6.58 0.89 -1.32
C LEU A 67 -5.59 0.14 -2.23
N LYS A 68 -5.69 0.30 -3.56
CA LYS A 68 -4.88 -0.45 -4.54
C LYS A 68 -3.38 -0.37 -4.27
N TRP A 69 -2.89 0.83 -3.92
CA TRP A 69 -1.47 1.04 -3.59
C TRP A 69 -1.05 0.32 -2.31
N ALA A 70 -1.86 0.39 -1.25
CA ALA A 70 -1.60 -0.36 -0.03
C ALA A 70 -1.58 -1.88 -0.27
N HIS A 71 -2.52 -2.40 -1.06
CA HIS A 71 -2.52 -3.82 -1.42
C HIS A 71 -1.25 -4.20 -2.19
N PHE A 72 -0.83 -3.40 -3.16
CA PHE A 72 0.44 -3.63 -3.87
C PHE A 72 1.64 -3.67 -2.90
N LEU A 73 1.73 -2.71 -1.97
CA LEU A 73 2.80 -2.68 -0.98
C LEU A 73 2.78 -3.90 -0.04
N GLY A 74 1.61 -4.20 0.54
CA GLY A 74 1.46 -5.23 1.56
C GLY A 74 1.55 -6.66 1.02
N TYR A 75 1.10 -6.91 -0.22
CA TYR A 75 1.12 -8.25 -0.81
C TYR A 75 2.34 -8.52 -1.69
N PHE A 76 3.03 -7.49 -2.20
CA PHE A 76 4.14 -7.68 -3.13
C PHE A 76 5.39 -6.89 -2.75
N ALA A 77 5.35 -5.55 -2.77
CA ALA A 77 6.57 -4.74 -2.79
C ALA A 77 7.45 -4.93 -1.54
N LEU A 78 6.84 -4.99 -0.35
CA LEU A 78 7.57 -5.19 0.90
C LEU A 78 8.16 -6.61 1.01
N TRP A 79 7.49 -7.62 0.45
CA TRP A 79 8.01 -8.99 0.39
C TRP A 79 9.17 -9.12 -0.59
N ALA A 80 9.05 -8.51 -1.77
CA ALA A 80 10.15 -8.44 -2.73
C ALA A 80 11.37 -7.73 -2.13
N GLY A 81 11.16 -6.60 -1.44
CA GLY A 81 12.21 -5.89 -0.71
C GLY A 81 12.84 -6.75 0.39
N ALA A 82 12.03 -7.50 1.15
CA ALA A 82 12.52 -8.42 2.17
C ALA A 82 13.42 -9.52 1.57
N LEU A 83 13.05 -10.10 0.43
CA LEU A 83 13.85 -11.12 -0.25
C LEU A 83 15.17 -10.55 -0.80
N VAL A 84 15.13 -9.36 -1.39
CA VAL A 84 16.33 -8.65 -1.85
C VAL A 84 17.27 -8.38 -0.68
N ASN A 85 16.77 -7.81 0.42
CA ASN A 85 17.59 -7.50 1.59
C ASN A 85 18.12 -8.76 2.29
N LEU A 86 17.39 -9.87 2.24
CA LEU A 86 17.86 -11.17 2.73
C LEU A 86 19.07 -11.66 1.90
N GLY A 87 18.94 -11.69 0.56
CA GLY A 87 20.01 -12.10 -0.33
C GLY A 87 21.24 -11.18 -0.25
N SER A 88 21.02 -9.86 -0.25
CA SER A 88 22.09 -8.88 -0.07
C SER A 88 22.74 -9.02 1.29
N GLY A 89 21.97 -9.13 2.38
CA GLY A 89 22.50 -9.30 3.73
C GLY A 89 23.43 -10.51 3.86
N ILE A 90 23.02 -11.66 3.33
CA ILE A 90 23.87 -12.87 3.27
C ILE A 90 25.12 -12.61 2.44
N SER A 91 24.98 -11.95 1.29
CA SER A 91 26.12 -11.67 0.39
C SER A 91 27.16 -10.76 1.03
N PHE A 92 26.73 -9.76 1.80
CA PHE A 92 27.61 -8.87 2.55
C PHE A 92 28.34 -9.60 3.69
N ILE A 93 27.61 -10.37 4.50
CA ILE A 93 28.19 -11.11 5.64
C ILE A 93 29.23 -12.12 5.18
N THR A 94 28.96 -12.83 4.09
CA THR A 94 29.83 -13.88 3.56
C THR A 94 30.93 -13.35 2.62
N GLY A 95 30.86 -12.08 2.21
CA GLY A 95 31.79 -11.49 1.25
C GLY A 95 31.55 -11.90 -0.20
N LEU A 96 30.41 -12.53 -0.53
CA LEU A 96 30.04 -12.91 -1.90
C LEU A 96 29.93 -11.70 -2.85
N ILE A 97 29.78 -10.49 -2.30
CA ILE A 97 29.83 -9.24 -3.08
C ILE A 97 31.13 -9.06 -3.88
N TYR A 98 32.21 -9.76 -3.50
CA TYR A 98 33.51 -9.72 -4.18
C TYR A 98 33.76 -10.92 -5.12
N ASN A 99 32.74 -11.72 -5.44
CA ASN A 99 32.84 -12.82 -6.41
C ASN A 99 33.98 -13.83 -6.16
N GLY A 100 34.40 -14.00 -4.90
CA GLY A 100 35.48 -14.93 -4.51
C GLY A 100 36.76 -14.25 -4.02
N ASP A 101 36.94 -12.95 -4.27
CA ASP A 101 38.16 -12.22 -3.90
C ASP A 101 38.10 -11.59 -2.50
N ALA A 102 37.12 -12.00 -1.69
CA ALA A 102 36.86 -11.40 -0.38
C ALA A 102 38.07 -11.48 0.56
N SER A 103 38.76 -12.62 0.61
CA SER A 103 39.94 -12.80 1.47
C SER A 103 41.04 -11.79 1.16
N PHE A 104 41.39 -11.64 -0.13
CA PHE A 104 42.42 -10.69 -0.56
C PHE A 104 42.06 -9.24 -0.22
N ILE A 105 40.79 -8.85 -0.44
CA ILE A 105 40.32 -7.49 -0.15
C ILE A 105 40.33 -7.22 1.35
N TYR A 106 39.92 -8.19 2.17
CA TYR A 106 39.88 -8.04 3.63
C TYR A 106 41.27 -8.07 4.27
N ASP A 107 42.23 -8.78 3.68
CA ASP A 107 43.64 -8.72 4.12
C ASP A 107 44.22 -7.32 3.92
N TYR A 108 43.87 -6.65 2.82
CA TYR A 108 44.34 -5.28 2.55
C TYR A 108 43.51 -4.21 3.30
N PHE A 109 42.19 -4.41 3.41
CA PHE A 109 41.25 -3.50 4.07
C PHE A 109 40.45 -4.22 5.18
N PRO A 110 41.06 -4.53 6.33
CA PRO A 110 40.39 -5.31 7.39
C PRO A 110 39.15 -4.59 7.96
N GLY A 111 39.16 -3.26 7.97
CA GLY A 111 37.99 -2.47 8.38
C GLY A 111 36.75 -2.69 7.49
N LEU A 112 36.97 -3.05 6.22
CA LEU A 112 35.88 -3.30 5.27
C LEU A 112 35.13 -4.60 5.60
N GLN A 113 35.83 -5.61 6.13
CA GLN A 113 35.20 -6.85 6.60
C GLN A 113 34.21 -6.57 7.73
N VAL A 114 34.64 -5.79 8.72
CA VAL A 114 33.79 -5.39 9.86
C VAL A 114 32.59 -4.59 9.37
N LEU A 115 32.80 -3.63 8.48
CA LEU A 115 31.72 -2.83 7.91
C LEU A 115 30.70 -3.71 7.16
N ASN A 116 31.14 -4.63 6.31
CA ASN A 116 30.23 -5.49 5.54
C ASN A 116 29.43 -6.43 6.43
N ILE A 117 30.04 -7.01 7.47
CA ILE A 117 29.32 -7.86 8.43
C ILE A 117 28.24 -7.04 9.16
N LEU A 118 28.59 -5.86 9.69
CA LEU A 118 27.64 -4.99 10.39
C LEU A 118 26.50 -4.56 9.47
N TYR A 119 26.82 -4.10 8.27
CA TYR A 119 25.83 -3.68 7.27
C TYR A 119 24.90 -4.83 6.87
N GLY A 120 25.44 -6.02 6.64
CA GLY A 120 24.66 -7.20 6.32
C GLY A 120 23.72 -7.62 7.45
N VAL A 121 24.15 -7.54 8.71
CA VAL A 121 23.27 -7.78 9.88
C VAL A 121 22.15 -6.73 9.95
N CYS A 122 22.46 -5.45 9.72
CA CYS A 122 21.44 -4.42 9.65
C CYS A 122 20.43 -4.67 8.52
N LEU A 123 20.88 -5.14 7.35
CA LEU A 123 19.99 -5.54 6.25
C LEU A 123 19.07 -6.68 6.67
N LEU A 124 19.55 -7.70 7.38
CA LEU A 124 18.69 -8.75 7.93
C LEU A 124 17.66 -8.19 8.92
N GLY A 125 18.02 -7.18 9.71
CA GLY A 125 17.07 -6.44 10.55
C GLY A 125 15.95 -5.75 9.73
N THR A 126 16.28 -5.21 8.56
CA THR A 126 15.27 -4.62 7.66
C THR A 126 14.32 -5.65 7.06
N VAL A 127 14.72 -6.93 6.94
CA VAL A 127 13.82 -8.02 6.49
C VAL A 127 12.65 -8.15 7.47
N ALA A 128 12.94 -8.20 8.77
CA ALA A 128 11.91 -8.24 9.80
C ALA A 128 11.00 -7.01 9.75
N LEU A 129 11.58 -5.82 9.57
CA LEU A 129 10.82 -4.57 9.45
C LEU A 129 9.89 -4.57 8.23
N ASN A 130 10.34 -5.07 7.07
CA ASN A 130 9.51 -5.21 5.87
C ASN A 130 8.33 -6.16 6.11
N VAL A 131 8.56 -7.30 6.77
CA VAL A 131 7.50 -8.25 7.12
C VAL A 131 6.51 -7.61 8.09
N PHE A 132 6.96 -6.92 9.13
CA PHE A 132 6.07 -6.23 10.05
C PHE A 132 5.27 -5.11 9.38
N ALA A 133 5.89 -4.33 8.48
CA ALA A 133 5.20 -3.33 7.70
C ALA A 133 4.13 -3.98 6.80
N ALA A 134 4.43 -5.08 6.11
CA ALA A 134 3.47 -5.79 5.27
C ALA A 134 2.28 -6.32 6.07
N LEU A 135 2.54 -6.99 7.20
CA LEU A 135 1.50 -7.47 8.10
C LEU A 135 0.68 -6.34 8.71
N SER A 136 1.29 -5.18 8.97
CA SER A 136 0.57 -4.01 9.45
C SER A 136 -0.43 -3.50 8.42
N ILE A 137 -0.07 -3.51 7.13
CA ILE A 137 -0.97 -3.13 6.05
C ILE A 137 -2.14 -4.11 5.96
N ILE A 138 -1.85 -5.42 5.93
CA ILE A 138 -2.87 -6.47 5.78
C ILE A 138 -3.83 -6.49 6.97
N LYS A 139 -3.34 -6.24 8.19
CA LYS A 139 -4.15 -6.20 9.41
C LYS A 139 -4.74 -4.82 9.71
N CYS A 140 -4.61 -3.86 8.79
CA CYS A 140 -5.06 -2.48 8.93
C CYS A 140 -4.71 -1.83 10.28
N LYS A 141 -3.46 -2.01 10.73
CA LYS A 141 -3.00 -1.50 12.03
C LYS A 141 -2.82 0.01 12.04
N LYS A 142 -3.10 0.67 13.17
CA LYS A 142 -2.91 2.12 13.35
C LYS A 142 -1.49 2.61 13.07
N GLN A 143 -0.49 1.76 13.26
CA GLN A 143 0.92 2.09 13.07
C GLN A 143 1.43 1.87 11.63
N THR A 144 0.58 1.47 10.68
CA THR A 144 1.00 1.13 9.30
C THR A 144 1.80 2.24 8.61
N GLY A 145 1.29 3.47 8.62
CA GLY A 145 1.98 4.58 7.97
C GLY A 145 3.39 4.82 8.53
N LEU A 146 3.56 4.66 9.85
CA LEU A 146 4.86 4.78 10.50
C LEU A 146 5.79 3.65 10.09
N LEU A 147 5.34 2.39 10.14
CA LEU A 147 6.17 1.23 9.79
C LEU A 147 6.66 1.29 8.33
N VAL A 148 5.78 1.64 7.39
CA VAL A 148 6.16 1.76 5.97
C VAL A 148 7.16 2.89 5.78
N CYS A 149 6.96 4.06 6.41
CA CYS A 149 7.95 5.13 6.35
C CYS A 149 9.29 4.70 6.97
N LEU A 150 9.25 3.93 8.07
CA LEU A 150 10.45 3.41 8.73
C LEU A 150 11.24 2.52 7.78
N VAL A 151 10.60 1.61 7.04
CA VAL A 151 11.26 0.75 6.03
C VAL A 151 12.12 1.57 5.07
N TYR A 152 11.52 2.56 4.41
CA TYR A 152 12.22 3.34 3.39
C TYR A 152 13.26 4.29 4.01
N SER A 153 12.96 4.92 5.15
CA SER A 153 13.91 5.79 5.84
C SER A 153 15.14 5.02 6.37
N ALA A 154 14.94 3.82 6.90
CA ALA A 154 16.02 2.96 7.35
C ALA A 154 16.93 2.58 6.18
N GLN A 155 16.37 2.26 5.01
CA GLN A 155 17.14 1.96 3.81
C GLN A 155 18.02 3.14 3.39
N VAL A 156 17.48 4.37 3.38
CA VAL A 156 18.28 5.58 3.08
C VAL A 156 19.44 5.73 4.06
N VAL A 157 19.16 5.65 5.37
CA VAL A 157 20.19 5.81 6.41
C VAL A 157 21.27 4.74 6.27
N LEU A 158 20.87 3.48 6.12
CA LEU A 158 21.79 2.36 5.94
C LEU A 158 22.69 2.58 4.71
N SER A 159 22.11 2.93 3.56
CA SER A 159 22.86 3.17 2.33
C SER A 159 23.85 4.34 2.46
N LEU A 160 23.43 5.45 3.06
CA LEU A 160 24.32 6.60 3.28
C LEU A 160 25.46 6.27 4.24
N VAL A 161 25.16 5.59 5.36
CA VAL A 161 26.17 5.17 6.33
C VAL A 161 27.19 4.23 5.69
N TYR A 162 26.72 3.26 4.88
CA TYR A 162 27.61 2.33 4.19
C TYR A 162 28.55 3.04 3.22
N VAL A 163 28.03 3.93 2.38
CA VAL A 163 28.85 4.69 1.42
C VAL A 163 29.86 5.57 2.13
N VAL A 164 29.45 6.30 3.18
CA VAL A 164 30.35 7.18 3.92
C VAL A 164 31.46 6.36 4.59
N ALA A 165 31.10 5.31 5.32
CA ALA A 165 32.08 4.46 6.00
C ALA A 165 33.02 3.76 5.00
N GLY A 166 32.47 3.20 3.92
CA GLY A 166 33.26 2.57 2.86
C GLY A 166 34.20 3.56 2.19
N SER A 167 33.74 4.80 1.94
CA SER A 167 34.58 5.82 1.30
C SER A 167 35.74 6.27 2.18
N ILE A 168 35.53 6.32 3.51
CA ILE A 168 36.59 6.61 4.46
C ILE A 168 37.64 5.48 4.46
N ILE A 169 37.20 4.22 4.48
CA ILE A 169 38.11 3.05 4.50
C ILE A 169 38.93 2.96 3.21
N LEU A 170 38.28 3.16 2.05
CA LEU A 170 38.93 3.03 0.73
C LEU A 170 39.69 4.30 0.32
N SER A 171 39.51 5.42 1.03
CA SER A 171 39.99 6.75 0.62
C SER A 171 39.54 7.16 -0.79
N SER A 172 38.41 6.62 -1.24
CA SER A 172 37.79 6.85 -2.54
C SER A 172 36.28 6.67 -2.44
N PHE A 173 35.49 7.29 -3.30
CA PHE A 173 34.03 7.15 -3.26
C PHE A 173 33.60 5.68 -3.48
N ALA A 174 32.92 5.10 -2.48
CA ALA A 174 32.50 3.70 -2.46
C ALA A 174 31.06 3.47 -2.98
N GLY A 175 30.44 4.49 -3.57
CA GLY A 175 29.09 4.40 -4.11
C GLY A 175 29.05 4.04 -5.59
N ASP A 176 27.95 3.44 -6.02
CA ASP A 176 27.67 3.12 -7.43
C ASP A 176 26.29 3.63 -7.86
N ALA A 177 25.92 3.40 -9.12
CA ALA A 177 24.63 3.82 -9.66
C ALA A 177 23.43 3.14 -8.95
N SER A 178 23.61 1.93 -8.42
CA SER A 178 22.56 1.19 -7.72
C SER A 178 22.25 1.82 -6.36
N VAL A 179 23.29 2.27 -5.66
CA VAL A 179 23.19 3.02 -4.40
C VAL A 179 22.45 4.33 -4.64
N VAL A 180 22.86 5.12 -5.64
CA VAL A 180 22.20 6.39 -5.96
C VAL A 180 20.72 6.18 -6.29
N SER A 181 20.42 5.16 -7.10
CA SER A 181 19.04 4.81 -7.48
C SER A 181 18.20 4.41 -6.26
N SER A 182 18.73 3.54 -5.39
CA SER A 182 18.02 3.07 -4.20
C SER A 182 17.75 4.19 -3.19
N VAL A 183 18.68 5.12 -3.02
CA VAL A 183 18.50 6.30 -2.16
C VAL A 183 17.38 7.19 -2.69
N ILE A 184 17.40 7.53 -3.99
CA ILE A 184 16.37 8.38 -4.62
C ILE A 184 14.99 7.72 -4.48
N VAL A 185 14.87 6.44 -4.85
CA VAL A 185 13.62 5.69 -4.74
C VAL A 185 13.11 5.67 -3.30
N SER A 186 13.99 5.42 -2.32
CA SER A 186 13.59 5.33 -0.92
C SER A 186 13.15 6.69 -0.35
N ILE A 187 13.79 7.79 -0.74
CA ILE A 187 13.37 9.14 -0.37
C ILE A 187 11.97 9.43 -0.93
N VAL A 188 11.76 9.21 -2.23
CA VAL A 188 10.46 9.44 -2.88
C VAL A 188 9.38 8.58 -2.24
N MET A 189 9.66 7.29 -2.04
CA MET A 189 8.72 6.37 -1.40
C MET A 189 8.39 6.78 0.03
N THR A 190 9.32 7.35 0.78
CA THR A 190 9.04 7.86 2.14
C THR A 190 7.99 8.96 2.09
N PHE A 191 8.12 9.94 1.19
CA PHE A 191 7.14 11.03 1.06
C PHE A 191 5.80 10.56 0.51
N VAL A 192 5.80 9.74 -0.54
CA VAL A 192 4.58 9.19 -1.14
C VAL A 192 3.79 8.40 -0.11
N ASN A 193 4.45 7.51 0.64
CA ASN A 193 3.78 6.69 1.64
C ASN A 193 3.30 7.52 2.83
N ARG A 194 4.09 8.50 3.30
CA ARG A 194 3.65 9.40 4.37
C ARG A 194 2.35 10.10 3.99
N THR A 195 2.28 10.69 2.81
CA THR A 195 1.07 11.37 2.32
C THR A 195 -0.08 10.38 2.12
N TYR A 196 0.19 9.23 1.51
CA TYR A 196 -0.81 8.21 1.22
C TYR A 196 -1.52 7.68 2.48
N PHE A 197 -0.75 7.29 3.50
CA PHE A 197 -1.29 6.73 4.74
C PHE A 197 -1.88 7.82 5.65
N ASN A 198 -1.36 9.05 5.62
CA ASN A 198 -1.97 10.17 6.34
C ASN A 198 -3.39 10.51 5.81
N ASN A 199 -3.61 10.38 4.50
CA ASN A 199 -4.92 10.60 3.90
C ASN A 199 -5.92 9.44 4.12
N ARG A 200 -5.49 8.32 4.73
CA ARG A 200 -6.31 7.11 4.94
C ARG A 200 -6.28 6.61 6.39
N ARG A 201 -6.01 7.51 7.35
CA ARG A 201 -5.88 7.15 8.77
C ARG A 201 -7.15 6.54 9.36
N ASP A 202 -8.29 6.80 8.74
CA ASP A 202 -9.60 6.23 9.05
C ASP A 202 -9.69 4.72 8.77
N VAL A 203 -8.94 4.20 7.79
CA VAL A 203 -8.89 2.76 7.47
C VAL A 203 -7.99 2.00 8.44
N TYR A 204 -6.92 2.65 8.91
CA TYR A 204 -5.88 2.05 9.74
C TYR A 204 -6.10 2.40 11.22
N VAL A 205 -6.97 1.65 11.90
CA VAL A 205 -7.39 1.94 13.29
C VAL A 205 -7.12 0.80 14.28
N ASN A 206 -6.75 -0.39 13.79
CA ASN A 206 -6.60 -1.62 14.57
C ASN A 206 -5.28 -1.72 15.35
#